data_AF-A0A380AFI1-F1
#
_entry.id   AF-A0A380AFI1-F1
#
_cell.length_a   1.000
_cell.length_b   1.000
_cell.length_c   1.000
_cell.angle_alpha   90.00
_cell.angle_beta   90.00
_cell.angle_gamma   90.00
#
_symmetry.space_group_name_H-M   'P 1'
#
loop_
_entity.id
_entity.type
_entity.pdbx_description
1 polymer ?
#
loop_
_entity_poly.entity_id
_entity_poly.type
_entity_poly.pdbx_seq_one_letter_code
_entity_poly.pdbx_strand_id
1 'polypeptide(L)'
;MIAQGTPLNQWDLRSKLFFAMLMVDKAGKNAFTHFNQQYRQSCNTPGFVPSEHALLDLLSASFAAAGEQIDVTPFVELTGGVITQAQRDRNAFSHAKAVYPLYQLVDAQSLPALQAQLKLDSSLRLVDSCQLKASGLKGDVTLSLDIDDFAQIYGEDLVLMEGARYAHKIRIDAPTLALTALPIGVYTLRLPTGKDRKYRPTAGYLTVKQGKNAVTLRFERKAASPIVSQEINLLGLSDAVFATVLVDRAKGAVVVDVTSTTPHAYFPGETYARVTLRDRQGAVRFSKEIQGTQATLSHDELPFAEGDDIEIYHVEPSRVRLNPPAAGVIDNKNKTNVLRIETSGLKNPALPGDPSKRCWRAWNRRRSVCATCCRLTTRRRRRSRMIFIWRSAPLPSRSASHCWRPIGIACRPTIRRRALTSAMRLPWRAKGLAIASF
;
A
#
# COMPACT_ATOMS: atom_id res chain seq x y z
N MET A 1 -4.57 25.55 1.00
CA MET A 1 -4.96 24.14 1.28
C MET A 1 -3.85 23.35 1.93
N ILE A 2 -2.76 22.96 1.22
CA ILE A 2 -1.63 22.23 1.86
C ILE A 2 -1.03 23.03 3.02
N ALA A 3 -0.68 24.30 2.80
CA ALA A 3 -0.15 25.17 3.85
C ALA A 3 -1.13 25.44 5.01
N GLN A 4 -2.43 25.23 4.78
CA GLN A 4 -3.49 25.40 5.78
C GLN A 4 -3.82 24.07 6.50
N GLY A 5 -3.15 22.96 6.15
CA GLY A 5 -3.40 21.65 6.73
C GLY A 5 -4.79 21.08 6.40
N THR A 6 -5.49 21.62 5.40
CA THR A 6 -6.82 21.14 5.01
C THR A 6 -6.70 19.73 4.42
N PRO A 7 -7.38 18.70 4.96
CA PRO A 7 -7.32 17.34 4.42
C PRO A 7 -7.88 17.25 2.99
N LEU A 8 -7.29 16.40 2.15
CA LEU A 8 -7.62 16.25 0.74
C LEU A 8 -9.12 16.05 0.47
N ASN A 9 -9.83 15.31 1.33
CA ASN A 9 -11.27 15.07 1.15
C ASN A 9 -12.12 16.35 1.22
N GLN A 10 -11.66 17.38 1.92
CA GLN A 10 -12.34 18.67 2.05
C GLN A 10 -11.99 19.65 0.90
N TRP A 11 -11.17 19.24 -0.06
CA TRP A 11 -10.79 20.11 -1.17
C TRP A 11 -11.90 20.21 -2.22
N ASP A 12 -11.96 21.36 -2.89
CA ASP A 12 -12.83 21.55 -4.05
C ASP A 12 -12.39 20.66 -5.23
N LEU A 13 -13.31 20.44 -6.18
CA LEU A 13 -13.09 19.52 -7.28
C LEU A 13 -11.91 19.91 -8.19
N ARG A 14 -11.68 21.21 -8.39
CA ARG A 14 -10.59 21.70 -9.24
C ARG A 14 -9.24 21.42 -8.56
N SER A 15 -9.15 21.65 -7.26
CA SER A 15 -7.95 21.37 -6.47
C SER A 15 -7.65 19.87 -6.40
N LYS A 16 -8.67 19.01 -6.23
CA LYS A 16 -8.52 17.54 -6.30
C LYS A 16 -8.04 17.07 -7.68
N LEU A 17 -8.58 17.64 -8.76
CA LEU A 17 -8.14 17.33 -10.12
C LEU A 17 -6.68 17.74 -10.32
N PHE A 18 -6.29 18.94 -9.88
CA PHE A 18 -4.92 19.40 -9.98
C PHE A 18 -3.94 18.49 -9.21
N PHE A 19 -4.31 18.06 -8.01
CA PHE A 19 -3.57 17.07 -7.22
C PHE A 19 -3.36 15.75 -7.99
N ALA A 20 -4.42 15.20 -8.58
CA ALA A 20 -4.31 13.98 -9.39
C ALA A 20 -3.40 14.18 -10.61
N MET A 21 -3.51 15.34 -11.27
CA MET A 21 -2.69 15.68 -12.43
C MET A 21 -1.19 15.78 -12.09
N LEU A 22 -0.82 16.31 -10.93
CA LEU A 22 0.59 16.32 -10.48
C LEU A 22 1.17 14.90 -10.38
N MET A 23 0.40 13.94 -9.86
CA MET A 23 0.83 12.55 -9.77
C MET A 23 0.92 11.87 -11.14
N VAL A 24 -0.11 12.05 -11.99
CA VAL A 24 -0.16 11.46 -13.33
C VAL A 24 0.98 11.99 -14.21
N ASP A 25 1.23 13.30 -14.15
CA ASP A 25 2.32 13.95 -14.89
C ASP A 25 3.68 13.36 -14.51
N LYS A 26 3.96 13.21 -13.21
CA LYS A 26 5.20 12.62 -12.72
C LYS A 26 5.32 11.12 -13.00
N ALA A 27 4.21 10.37 -12.97
CA ALA A 27 4.22 8.93 -13.23
C ALA A 27 4.35 8.60 -14.73
N GLY A 28 3.92 9.53 -15.58
CA GLY A 28 3.90 9.41 -17.02
C GLY A 28 2.66 8.68 -17.56
N LYS A 29 2.36 8.92 -18.84
CA LYS A 29 1.17 8.39 -19.54
C LYS A 29 1.04 6.87 -19.44
N ASN A 30 2.16 6.14 -19.54
CA ASN A 30 2.17 4.68 -19.47
C ASN A 30 1.65 4.15 -18.12
N ALA A 31 1.95 4.84 -17.03
CA ALA A 31 1.48 4.43 -15.71
C ALA A 31 -0.04 4.65 -15.56
N PHE A 32 -0.56 5.75 -16.14
CA PHE A 32 -2.00 6.00 -16.18
C PHE A 32 -2.73 5.03 -17.13
N THR A 33 -2.12 4.66 -18.27
CA THR A 33 -2.63 3.58 -19.13
C THR A 33 -2.69 2.25 -18.37
N HIS A 34 -1.65 1.91 -17.62
CA HIS A 34 -1.62 0.70 -16.79
C HIS A 34 -2.74 0.70 -15.74
N PHE A 35 -2.94 1.81 -15.02
CA PHE A 35 -4.08 1.98 -14.10
C PHE A 35 -5.42 1.67 -14.77
N ASN A 36 -5.68 2.28 -15.93
CA ASN A 36 -6.92 2.06 -16.66
C ASN A 36 -7.10 0.60 -17.12
N GLN A 37 -6.02 -0.08 -17.51
CA GLN A 37 -6.06 -1.49 -17.89
C GLN A 37 -6.35 -2.39 -16.68
N GLN A 38 -5.65 -2.19 -15.57
CA GLN A 38 -5.83 -2.97 -14.33
C GLN A 38 -7.23 -2.78 -13.74
N TYR A 39 -7.74 -1.55 -13.77
CA TYR A 39 -9.09 -1.26 -13.31
C TYR A 39 -10.14 -2.00 -14.15
N ARG A 40 -10.07 -1.93 -15.49
CA ARG A 40 -10.99 -2.67 -16.37
C ARG A 40 -10.90 -4.19 -16.19
N GLN A 41 -9.71 -4.72 -15.97
CA GLN A 41 -9.52 -6.14 -15.65
C GLN A 41 -10.22 -6.51 -14.35
N SER A 42 -10.11 -5.67 -13.32
CA SER A 42 -10.78 -5.86 -12.03
C SER A 42 -12.29 -5.79 -12.17
N CYS A 43 -12.82 -4.79 -12.88
CA CYS A 43 -14.27 -4.64 -13.13
C CYS A 43 -14.88 -5.85 -13.86
N ASN A 44 -14.12 -6.55 -14.69
CA ASN A 44 -14.58 -7.73 -15.41
C ASN A 44 -14.48 -9.03 -14.59
N THR A 45 -14.06 -8.95 -13.32
CA THR A 45 -14.02 -10.10 -12.42
C THR A 45 -15.38 -10.25 -11.73
N PRO A 46 -16.01 -11.45 -11.74
CA PRO A 46 -17.27 -11.68 -11.03
C PRO A 46 -17.18 -11.30 -9.55
N GLY A 47 -18.14 -10.52 -9.06
CA GLY A 47 -18.17 -10.05 -7.68
C GLY A 47 -17.31 -8.82 -7.38
N PHE A 48 -16.83 -8.10 -8.41
CA PHE A 48 -16.15 -6.82 -8.23
C PHE A 48 -17.07 -5.76 -7.60
N VAL A 49 -16.60 -5.13 -6.53
CA VAL A 49 -17.31 -4.05 -5.84
C VAL A 49 -16.42 -2.80 -5.85
N PRO A 50 -16.78 -1.72 -6.57
CA PRO A 50 -15.94 -0.53 -6.69
C PRO A 50 -15.55 0.09 -5.33
N SER A 51 -16.46 0.08 -4.35
CA SER A 51 -16.23 0.66 -3.01
C SER A 51 -15.17 -0.09 -2.18
N GLU A 52 -14.80 -1.32 -2.57
CA GLU A 52 -13.71 -2.08 -1.95
C GLU A 52 -12.31 -1.70 -2.49
N HIS A 53 -12.23 -0.79 -3.46
CA HIS A 53 -10.98 -0.40 -4.10
C HIS A 53 -10.73 1.11 -4.00
N ALA A 54 -9.93 1.53 -3.02
CA ALA A 54 -9.53 2.92 -2.87
C ALA A 54 -8.79 3.43 -4.12
N LEU A 55 -9.25 4.56 -4.68
CA LEU A 55 -8.68 5.15 -5.90
C LEU A 55 -7.18 5.45 -5.77
N LEU A 56 -6.77 6.02 -4.63
CA LEU A 56 -5.37 6.38 -4.38
C LEU A 56 -4.47 5.14 -4.28
N ASP A 57 -4.99 4.03 -3.76
CA ASP A 57 -4.27 2.75 -3.75
C ASP A 57 -4.06 2.21 -5.16
N LEU A 58 -5.11 2.24 -6.00
CA LEU A 58 -5.04 1.76 -7.39
C LEU A 58 -4.07 2.59 -8.24
N LEU A 59 -4.12 3.92 -8.10
CA LEU A 59 -3.19 4.83 -8.75
C LEU A 59 -1.76 4.58 -8.26
N SER A 60 -1.55 4.55 -6.95
CA SER A 60 -0.25 4.32 -6.33
C SER A 60 0.37 2.99 -6.78
N ALA A 61 -0.41 1.90 -6.77
CA ALA A 61 0.04 0.60 -7.25
C ALA A 61 0.50 0.63 -8.72
N SER A 62 -0.25 1.35 -9.57
CA SER A 62 0.07 1.46 -10.99
C SER A 62 1.29 2.34 -11.25
N PHE A 63 1.42 3.44 -10.51
CA PHE A 63 2.56 4.36 -10.59
C PHE A 63 3.86 3.71 -10.10
N ALA A 64 3.78 2.82 -9.12
CA ALA A 64 4.94 2.05 -8.66
C ALA A 64 5.32 0.94 -9.67
N ALA A 65 4.35 0.35 -10.38
CA ALA A 65 4.57 -0.78 -11.27
C ALA A 65 5.02 -0.40 -12.69
N ALA A 66 4.52 0.71 -13.23
CA ALA A 66 4.65 1.08 -14.64
C ALA A 66 5.14 2.53 -14.84
N GLY A 67 5.46 2.89 -16.09
CA GLY A 67 5.95 4.22 -16.44
C GLY A 67 7.27 4.57 -15.75
N GLU A 68 7.31 5.72 -15.09
CA GLU A 68 8.49 6.23 -14.38
C GLU A 68 8.81 5.51 -13.05
N GLN A 69 7.94 4.57 -12.64
CA GLN A 69 8.07 3.78 -11.41
C GLN A 69 8.29 4.68 -10.19
N ILE A 70 7.25 5.44 -9.86
CA ILE A 70 7.28 6.41 -8.77
C ILE A 70 6.41 5.95 -7.59
N ASP A 71 6.79 6.39 -6.41
CA ASP A 71 6.05 6.21 -5.18
C ASP A 71 5.52 7.57 -4.71
N VAL A 72 4.21 7.75 -4.88
CA VAL A 72 3.50 8.98 -4.53
C VAL A 72 3.08 9.05 -3.07
N THR A 73 3.32 8.00 -2.27
CA THR A 73 2.86 7.92 -0.88
C THR A 73 3.24 9.16 -0.05
N PRO A 74 4.49 9.67 -0.09
CA PRO A 74 4.85 10.86 0.69
C PRO A 74 4.05 12.10 0.29
N PHE A 75 3.76 12.26 -1.00
CA PHE A 75 2.97 13.37 -1.50
C PHE A 75 1.49 13.25 -1.10
N VAL A 76 0.92 12.05 -1.16
CA VAL A 76 -0.45 11.81 -0.72
C VAL A 76 -0.61 12.07 0.78
N GLU A 77 0.35 11.63 1.60
CA GLU A 77 0.34 11.88 3.04
C GLU A 77 0.47 13.38 3.36
N LEU A 78 1.30 14.13 2.60
CA LEU A 78 1.42 15.58 2.74
C LEU A 78 0.08 16.31 2.52
N THR A 79 -0.80 15.81 1.65
CA THR A 79 -2.10 16.45 1.38
C THR A 79 -3.21 15.97 2.32
N GLY A 80 -2.90 15.12 3.31
CA GLY A 80 -3.91 14.48 4.15
C GLY A 80 -4.77 13.47 3.39
N GLY A 81 -4.29 12.97 2.24
CA GLY A 81 -4.87 11.82 1.56
C GLY A 81 -4.45 10.52 2.23
N VAL A 82 -5.20 9.45 1.98
CA VAL A 82 -4.97 8.15 2.61
C VAL A 82 -4.58 7.11 1.57
N ILE A 83 -3.45 6.43 1.80
CA ILE A 83 -3.06 5.18 1.15
C ILE A 83 -3.13 4.09 2.21
N THR A 84 -3.76 2.96 1.90
CA THR A 84 -3.92 1.88 2.89
C THR A 84 -2.56 1.34 3.33
N GLN A 85 -2.47 0.83 4.56
CA GLN A 85 -1.25 0.20 5.06
C GLN A 85 -0.74 -0.90 4.11
N ALA A 86 -1.65 -1.70 3.55
CA ALA A 86 -1.29 -2.77 2.62
C ALA A 86 -0.64 -2.25 1.34
N GLN A 87 -1.06 -1.09 0.83
CA GLN A 87 -0.42 -0.46 -0.32
C GLN A 87 0.90 0.23 0.05
N ARG A 88 0.98 0.91 1.21
CA ARG A 88 2.24 1.48 1.73
C ARG A 88 3.33 0.42 1.91
N ASP A 89 2.98 -0.72 2.50
CA ASP A 89 3.88 -1.87 2.64
C ASP A 89 4.38 -2.36 1.28
N ARG A 90 3.51 -2.43 0.27
CA ARG A 90 3.91 -2.80 -1.11
C ARG A 90 4.85 -1.77 -1.73
N ASN A 91 4.56 -0.49 -1.55
CA ASN A 91 5.36 0.61 -2.09
C ASN A 91 6.77 0.63 -1.53
N ALA A 92 6.93 0.42 -0.21
CA ALA A 92 8.23 0.38 0.47
C ALA A 92 9.21 -0.65 -0.11
N PHE A 93 8.68 -1.71 -0.75
CA PHE A 93 9.47 -2.77 -1.40
C PHE A 93 9.33 -2.81 -2.92
N SER A 94 8.64 -1.84 -3.53
CA SER A 94 8.39 -1.79 -4.98
C SER A 94 9.62 -1.37 -5.80
N HIS A 95 10.63 -0.78 -5.14
CA HIS A 95 11.76 -0.08 -5.76
C HIS A 95 11.40 1.21 -6.52
N ALA A 96 10.15 1.66 -6.42
CA ALA A 96 9.71 2.91 -7.00
C ALA A 96 10.36 4.12 -6.30
N LYS A 97 10.61 5.19 -7.06
CA LYS A 97 11.26 6.41 -6.56
C LYS A 97 10.23 7.25 -5.81
N ALA A 98 10.44 7.49 -4.52
CA ALA A 98 9.63 8.41 -3.74
C ALA A 98 9.67 9.82 -4.36
N VAL A 99 8.51 10.45 -4.48
CA VAL A 99 8.37 11.79 -5.07
C VAL A 99 7.73 12.79 -4.12
N TYR A 100 8.11 14.07 -4.28
CA TYR A 100 7.65 15.14 -3.42
C TYR A 100 7.65 16.50 -4.14
N PRO A 101 6.85 17.50 -3.71
CA PRO A 101 6.86 18.81 -4.33
C PRO A 101 8.20 19.54 -4.13
N LEU A 102 8.74 20.15 -5.19
CA LEU A 102 10.03 20.85 -5.12
C LEU A 102 10.07 21.94 -4.03
N TYR A 103 9.01 22.75 -3.93
CA TYR A 103 8.94 23.86 -2.98
C TYR A 103 9.03 23.44 -1.50
N GLN A 104 8.83 22.15 -1.20
CA GLN A 104 8.94 21.62 0.16
C GLN A 104 10.36 21.19 0.54
N LEU A 105 11.28 21.10 -0.43
CA LEU A 105 12.62 20.55 -0.25
C LEU A 105 13.72 21.62 -0.28
N VAL A 106 13.41 22.79 -0.82
CA VAL A 106 14.38 23.83 -1.21
C VAL A 106 13.97 25.14 -0.54
N ASP A 107 14.96 25.93 -0.11
CA ASP A 107 14.69 27.27 0.40
C ASP A 107 14.23 28.24 -0.72
N ALA A 108 13.66 29.38 -0.33
CA ALA A 108 13.12 30.35 -1.28
C ALA A 108 14.21 30.95 -2.19
N GLN A 109 15.46 31.01 -1.72
CA GLN A 109 16.60 31.58 -2.44
C GLN A 109 17.07 30.66 -3.58
N SER A 110 17.14 29.36 -3.33
CA SER A 110 17.66 28.36 -4.27
C SER A 110 16.58 27.82 -5.21
N LEU A 111 15.30 28.00 -4.87
CA LEU A 111 14.16 27.48 -5.61
C LEU A 111 14.10 27.94 -7.08
N PRO A 112 14.25 29.23 -7.44
CA PRO A 112 14.15 29.66 -8.84
C PRO A 112 15.25 29.06 -9.72
N ALA A 113 16.48 29.02 -9.21
CA ALA A 113 17.64 28.46 -9.93
C ALA A 113 17.45 26.96 -10.19
N LEU A 114 17.01 26.21 -9.17
CA LEU A 114 16.77 24.78 -9.31
C LEU A 114 15.55 24.47 -10.19
N GLN A 115 14.49 25.28 -10.10
CA GLN A 115 13.32 25.15 -10.97
C GLN A 115 13.73 25.31 -12.46
N ALA A 116 14.56 26.31 -12.76
CA ALA A 116 15.09 26.54 -14.11
C ALA A 116 16.00 25.38 -14.56
N GLN A 117 16.89 24.91 -13.70
CA GLN A 117 17.79 23.77 -13.99
C GLN A 117 17.01 22.50 -14.36
N LEU A 118 15.92 22.23 -13.64
CA LEU A 118 15.06 21.06 -13.86
C LEU A 118 14.01 21.26 -14.96
N LYS A 119 13.93 22.48 -15.53
CA LYS A 119 12.95 22.87 -16.56
C LYS A 119 11.50 22.65 -16.10
N LEU A 120 11.22 23.01 -14.85
CA LEU A 120 9.90 22.87 -14.25
C LEU A 120 9.11 24.18 -14.43
N ASP A 121 7.86 24.07 -14.83
CA ASP A 121 6.93 25.21 -14.99
C ASP A 121 6.31 25.68 -13.67
N SER A 122 6.44 24.88 -12.61
CA SER A 122 5.92 25.20 -11.28
C SER A 122 6.76 24.54 -10.19
N SER A 123 6.90 25.22 -9.05
CA SER A 123 7.51 24.68 -7.84
C SER A 123 6.66 23.58 -7.16
N LEU A 124 5.40 23.42 -7.57
CA LEU A 124 4.51 22.33 -7.14
C LEU A 124 4.81 21.00 -7.84
N ARG A 125 5.62 20.99 -8.89
CA ARG A 125 5.98 19.77 -9.61
C ARG A 125 6.67 18.78 -8.69
N LEU A 126 6.30 17.51 -8.86
CA LEU A 126 6.85 16.42 -8.07
C LEU A 126 8.24 16.04 -8.60
N VAL A 127 9.21 15.95 -7.71
CA VAL A 127 10.60 15.61 -8.00
C VAL A 127 11.02 14.39 -7.18
N ASP A 128 12.00 13.65 -7.69
CA ASP A 128 12.65 12.54 -6.96
C ASP A 128 14.12 12.86 -6.64
N SER A 129 14.69 12.14 -5.67
CA SER A 129 16.07 12.37 -5.20
C SER A 129 17.12 12.19 -6.29
N CYS A 130 16.87 11.33 -7.31
CA CYS A 130 17.81 11.18 -8.42
C CYS A 130 17.92 12.46 -9.24
N GLN A 131 16.80 13.16 -9.48
CA GLN A 131 16.77 14.43 -10.22
C GLN A 131 17.49 15.54 -9.45
N LEU A 132 17.29 15.57 -8.13
CA LEU A 132 17.82 16.63 -7.26
C LEU A 132 19.31 16.49 -7.00
N LYS A 133 19.88 15.30 -7.15
CA LYS A 133 21.31 15.04 -6.90
C LYS A 133 22.24 15.96 -7.70
N ALA A 134 21.87 16.31 -8.93
CA ALA A 134 22.66 17.19 -9.80
C ALA A 134 22.70 18.65 -9.34
N SER A 135 21.85 19.05 -8.40
CA SER A 135 21.86 20.42 -7.83
C SER A 135 23.01 20.64 -6.85
N GLY A 136 23.56 19.56 -6.26
CA GLY A 136 24.54 19.65 -5.18
C GLY A 136 23.98 20.14 -3.84
N LEU A 137 22.68 20.46 -3.75
CA LEU A 137 22.04 20.88 -2.51
C LEU A 137 21.94 19.72 -1.53
N LYS A 138 22.20 20.03 -0.26
CA LYS A 138 22.28 19.05 0.83
C LYS A 138 21.52 19.50 2.07
N GLY A 139 21.14 18.52 2.87
CA GLY A 139 20.55 18.69 4.19
C GLY A 139 21.25 17.83 5.23
N ASP A 140 21.23 18.32 6.46
CA ASP A 140 21.61 17.58 7.66
C ASP A 140 20.34 17.14 8.37
N VAL A 141 20.29 15.90 8.84
CA VAL A 141 19.15 15.33 9.55
C VAL A 141 19.59 14.85 10.93
N THR A 142 18.95 15.37 11.97
CA THR A 142 18.97 14.79 13.31
C THR A 142 17.77 13.86 13.46
N LEU A 143 18.02 12.55 13.55
CA LEU A 143 17.01 11.53 13.60
C LEU A 143 16.88 10.97 15.02
N SER A 144 15.76 11.20 15.68
CA SER A 144 15.48 10.67 17.02
C SER A 144 14.61 9.41 16.92
N LEU A 145 15.02 8.34 17.58
CA LEU A 145 14.33 7.04 17.58
C LEU A 145 13.56 6.91 18.89
N ASP A 146 12.23 7.06 18.80
CA ASP A 146 11.30 6.98 19.93
C ASP A 146 10.75 5.55 20.02
N ILE A 147 11.31 4.75 20.93
CA ILE A 147 10.98 3.35 21.18
C ILE A 147 11.04 3.07 22.68
N ASP A 148 10.12 2.24 23.18
CA ASP A 148 10.05 1.85 24.59
C ASP A 148 11.26 1.00 25.06
N ASP A 149 11.83 0.19 24.16
CA ASP A 149 12.98 -0.67 24.40
C ASP A 149 13.99 -0.56 23.24
N PHE A 150 15.00 0.30 23.42
CA PHE A 150 16.01 0.55 22.39
C PHE A 150 16.88 -0.67 22.07
N ALA A 151 17.05 -1.62 23.00
CA ALA A 151 17.87 -2.82 22.77
C ALA A 151 17.34 -3.69 21.61
N GLN A 152 16.05 -3.55 21.29
CA GLN A 152 15.36 -4.22 20.19
C GLN A 152 15.88 -3.81 18.82
N ILE A 153 16.38 -2.59 18.69
CA ILE A 153 16.90 -2.05 17.42
C ILE A 153 18.39 -1.72 17.51
N TYR A 154 18.98 -1.71 18.72
CA TYR A 154 20.40 -1.52 18.91
C TYR A 154 21.21 -2.54 18.11
N GLY A 155 22.09 -1.99 17.30
CA GLY A 155 22.96 -2.69 16.39
C GLY A 155 22.32 -3.30 15.16
N GLU A 156 21.11 -2.90 14.83
CA GLU A 156 20.55 -3.13 13.51
C GLU A 156 20.92 -1.99 12.55
N ASP A 157 20.67 -2.20 11.27
CA ASP A 157 20.91 -1.20 10.24
C ASP A 157 19.62 -0.43 9.88
N LEU A 158 19.72 0.89 9.82
CA LEU A 158 18.79 1.75 9.12
C LEU A 158 19.27 1.96 7.69
N VAL A 159 18.37 1.78 6.72
CA VAL A 159 18.71 1.95 5.31
C VAL A 159 17.82 3.00 4.64
N LEU A 160 18.46 3.96 3.96
CA LEU A 160 17.81 4.92 3.08
C LEU A 160 17.86 4.39 1.64
N MET A 161 16.71 4.27 1.01
CA MET A 161 16.59 3.83 -0.38
C MET A 161 16.25 5.01 -1.30
N GLU A 162 16.94 5.08 -2.43
CA GLU A 162 16.62 5.94 -3.58
C GLU A 162 16.10 5.02 -4.69
N GLY A 163 14.79 4.76 -4.69
CA GLY A 163 14.17 3.74 -5.53
C GLY A 163 14.80 2.36 -5.33
N ALA A 164 15.44 1.82 -6.37
CA ALA A 164 16.14 0.54 -6.30
C ALA A 164 17.53 0.60 -5.63
N ARG A 165 18.08 1.80 -5.42
CA ARG A 165 19.47 2.00 -4.95
C ARG A 165 19.53 2.21 -3.45
N TYR A 166 20.60 1.71 -2.84
CA TYR A 166 20.98 2.08 -1.48
C TYR A 166 21.59 3.48 -1.51
N ALA A 167 20.90 4.46 -0.95
CA ALA A 167 21.42 5.82 -0.82
C ALA A 167 22.37 5.92 0.37
N HIS A 168 21.96 5.38 1.51
CA HIS A 168 22.76 5.35 2.72
C HIS A 168 22.38 4.17 3.62
N LYS A 169 23.32 3.73 4.46
CA LYS A 169 23.15 2.64 5.42
C LYS A 169 23.88 3.03 6.70
N ILE A 170 23.16 3.08 7.82
CA ILE A 170 23.69 3.54 9.11
C ILE A 170 23.41 2.48 10.15
N ARG A 171 24.40 2.19 10.98
CA ARG A 171 24.25 1.31 12.14
C ARG A 171 23.56 2.09 13.26
N ILE A 172 22.54 1.51 13.89
CA ILE A 172 21.86 2.12 15.03
C ILE A 172 22.67 1.81 16.29
N ASP A 173 23.42 2.77 16.78
CA ASP A 173 24.25 2.67 18.00
C ASP A 173 23.81 3.64 19.11
N ALA A 174 23.08 4.69 18.76
CA ALA A 174 22.49 5.65 19.68
C ALA A 174 21.00 5.92 19.39
N PRO A 175 20.21 6.37 20.38
CA PRO A 175 18.82 6.78 20.18
C PRO A 175 18.66 7.97 19.23
N THR A 176 19.71 8.77 19.07
CA THR A 176 19.75 9.90 18.13
C THR A 176 20.88 9.70 17.14
N LEU A 177 20.56 9.74 15.84
CA LEU A 177 21.50 9.58 14.75
C LEU A 177 21.65 10.90 14.00
N ALA A 178 22.90 11.28 13.69
CA ALA A 178 23.20 12.44 12.86
C ALA A 178 23.55 11.98 11.44
N LEU A 179 22.78 12.45 10.45
CA LEU A 179 23.00 12.20 9.04
C LEU A 179 23.38 13.52 8.36
N THR A 180 24.66 13.71 8.08
CA THR A 180 25.17 14.97 7.53
C THR A 180 25.33 14.93 6.02
N ALA A 181 25.17 16.08 5.37
CA ALA A 181 25.49 16.28 3.97
C ALA A 181 24.74 15.33 3.01
N LEU A 182 23.52 14.92 3.37
CA LEU A 182 22.66 14.11 2.52
C LEU A 182 22.12 14.96 1.36
N PRO A 183 22.08 14.47 0.12
CA PRO A 183 21.37 15.16 -0.94
C PRO A 183 19.91 15.41 -0.56
N ILE A 184 19.37 16.56 -0.94
CA ILE A 184 17.95 16.86 -0.70
C ILE A 184 17.05 15.91 -1.49
N GLY A 185 15.89 15.58 -0.94
CA GLY A 185 14.96 14.65 -1.57
C GLY A 185 14.12 13.87 -0.57
N VAL A 186 13.46 12.82 -1.06
CA VAL A 186 12.70 11.89 -0.22
C VAL A 186 13.22 10.48 -0.42
N TYR A 187 13.48 9.80 0.68
CA TYR A 187 14.04 8.46 0.70
C TYR A 187 13.07 7.50 1.34
N THR A 188 12.93 6.30 0.78
CA THR A 188 12.19 5.23 1.46
C THR A 188 13.03 4.70 2.62
N LEU A 189 12.46 4.69 3.82
CA LEU A 189 13.10 4.18 5.02
C LEU A 189 12.89 2.67 5.13
N ARG A 190 13.99 1.95 5.41
CA ARG A 190 13.93 0.58 5.89
C ARG A 190 14.52 0.52 7.28
N LEU A 191 13.65 0.29 8.24
CA LEU A 191 13.94 0.29 9.66
C LEU A 191 13.86 -1.14 10.20
N PRO A 192 14.64 -1.47 11.25
CA PRO A 192 14.46 -2.72 11.96
C PRO A 192 13.08 -2.80 12.60
N THR A 193 12.58 -4.02 12.78
CA THR A 193 11.26 -4.29 13.35
C THR A 193 11.33 -4.91 14.75
N GLY A 194 12.50 -4.81 15.39
CA GLY A 194 12.79 -5.40 16.70
C GLY A 194 13.21 -6.88 16.64
N LYS A 195 13.82 -7.35 17.73
CA LYS A 195 14.37 -8.70 17.89
C LYS A 195 13.29 -9.64 18.41
N ASP A 196 13.22 -9.85 19.72
CA ASP A 196 12.21 -10.68 20.37
C ASP A 196 10.85 -9.98 20.46
N ARG A 197 10.83 -8.65 20.58
CA ARG A 197 9.62 -7.83 20.46
C ARG A 197 9.51 -7.25 19.07
N LYS A 198 8.28 -7.18 18.54
CA LYS A 198 8.03 -6.64 17.20
C LYS A 198 7.46 -5.23 17.26
N TYR A 199 7.96 -4.37 16.37
CA TYR A 199 7.59 -2.97 16.27
C TYR A 199 7.12 -2.61 14.87
N ARG A 200 6.24 -1.62 14.80
CA ARG A 200 5.84 -0.91 13.59
C ARG A 200 6.41 0.51 13.66
N PRO A 201 7.36 0.87 12.78
CA PRO A 201 7.73 2.25 12.60
C PRO A 201 6.55 3.07 12.05
N THR A 202 6.33 4.29 12.57
CA THR A 202 5.23 5.15 12.13
C THR A 202 5.50 5.86 10.81
N ALA A 203 6.78 6.02 10.42
CA ALA A 203 7.18 6.65 9.17
C ALA A 203 7.89 5.66 8.24
N GLY A 204 7.46 5.64 6.97
CA GLY A 204 8.06 4.85 5.89
C GLY A 204 9.03 5.63 5.01
N TYR A 205 9.16 6.95 5.21
CA TYR A 205 9.95 7.84 4.37
C TYR A 205 10.69 8.89 5.20
N LEU A 206 11.83 9.33 4.67
CA LEU A 206 12.61 10.44 5.22
C LEU A 206 12.68 11.55 4.17
N THR A 207 12.12 12.71 4.51
CA THR A 207 12.23 13.93 3.72
C THR A 207 13.44 14.73 4.19
N VAL A 208 14.39 14.96 3.28
CA VAL A 208 15.61 15.74 3.53
C VAL A 208 15.46 17.07 2.79
N LYS A 209 15.28 18.15 3.54
CA LYS A 209 15.24 19.52 3.01
C LYS A 209 16.61 20.15 3.07
N GLN A 210 16.82 21.21 2.29
CA GLN A 210 18.02 22.04 2.38
C GLN A 210 18.21 22.58 3.80
N GLY A 211 19.43 22.51 4.32
CA GLY A 211 19.76 22.95 5.67
C GLY A 211 19.49 21.90 6.75
N LYS A 212 19.10 22.33 7.95
CA LYS A 212 18.94 21.46 9.12
C LYS A 212 17.53 20.91 9.22
N ASN A 213 17.42 19.60 9.45
CA ASN A 213 16.17 18.87 9.61
C ASN A 213 16.21 18.12 10.94
N ALA A 214 15.08 18.06 11.64
CA ALA A 214 14.90 17.23 12.82
C ALA A 214 13.67 16.34 12.61
N VAL A 215 13.83 15.03 12.80
CA VAL A 215 12.77 14.04 12.58
C VAL A 215 12.75 13.07 13.75
N THR A 216 11.57 12.80 14.28
CA THR A 216 11.35 11.75 15.29
C THR A 216 10.64 10.57 14.63
N LEU A 217 11.27 9.39 14.66
CA LEU A 217 10.70 8.13 14.21
C LEU A 217 10.15 7.38 15.42
N ARG A 218 8.83 7.21 15.47
CA ARG A 218 8.20 6.43 16.54
C ARG A 218 8.11 4.96 16.16
N PHE A 219 8.35 4.10 17.14
CA PHE A 219 8.22 2.65 17.04
C PHE A 219 7.09 2.19 17.94
N GLU A 220 5.98 1.79 17.33
CA GLU A 220 4.83 1.27 18.06
C GLU A 220 4.98 -0.23 18.24
N ARG A 221 4.92 -0.70 19.49
CA ARG A 221 4.97 -2.13 19.79
C ARG A 221 3.76 -2.83 19.17
N LYS A 222 4.02 -3.94 18.49
CA LYS A 222 2.98 -4.80 17.91
C LYS A 222 2.58 -5.87 18.93
N ALA A 223 1.32 -5.87 19.32
CA ALA A 223 0.76 -6.89 20.20
C ALA A 223 0.79 -8.27 19.52
N ALA A 224 0.40 -8.33 18.24
CA ALA A 224 0.45 -9.56 17.45
C ALA A 224 0.71 -9.30 15.95
N SER A 225 0.68 -10.37 15.15
CA SER A 225 0.80 -10.27 13.70
C SER A 225 -0.46 -9.67 13.08
N PRO A 226 -0.36 -8.67 12.17
CA PRO A 226 -1.51 -8.10 11.48
C PRO A 226 -2.13 -9.05 10.45
N ILE A 227 -1.52 -10.22 10.21
CA ILE A 227 -2.03 -11.19 9.23
C ILE A 227 -3.41 -11.75 9.61
N VAL A 228 -3.71 -11.75 10.91
CA VAL A 228 -4.99 -12.20 11.45
C VAL A 228 -5.99 -11.05 11.65
N SER A 229 -5.57 -9.79 11.48
CA SER A 229 -6.48 -8.64 11.51
C SER A 229 -7.52 -8.78 10.41
N GLN A 230 -8.76 -8.42 10.75
CA GLN A 230 -9.91 -8.52 9.86
C GLN A 230 -10.78 -7.29 10.01
N GLU A 231 -11.28 -6.80 8.90
CA GLU A 231 -12.16 -5.65 8.81
C GLU A 231 -13.53 -6.10 8.33
N ILE A 232 -14.58 -5.54 8.88
CA ILE A 232 -15.96 -5.77 8.47
C ILE A 232 -16.51 -4.46 7.96
N ASN A 233 -16.85 -4.42 6.68
CA ASN A 233 -17.47 -3.28 6.03
C ASN A 233 -19.00 -3.42 6.14
N LEU A 234 -19.65 -2.36 6.62
CA LEU A 234 -21.10 -2.23 6.64
C LEU A 234 -21.50 -1.31 5.47
N LEU A 235 -22.28 -1.86 4.53
CA LEU A 235 -22.65 -1.17 3.31
C LEU A 235 -24.11 -0.68 3.37
N GLY A 236 -24.30 0.55 2.92
CA GLY A 236 -25.57 1.25 2.88
C GLY A 236 -26.20 1.23 1.49
N LEU A 237 -26.97 2.28 1.18
CA LEU A 237 -27.57 2.46 -0.14
C LEU A 237 -26.48 2.47 -1.23
N SER A 238 -26.74 1.80 -2.36
CA SER A 238 -25.79 1.65 -3.47
C SER A 238 -24.47 0.95 -3.10
N ASP A 239 -24.49 0.11 -2.06
CA ASP A 239 -23.31 -0.61 -1.54
C ASP A 239 -22.14 0.32 -1.13
N ALA A 240 -22.47 1.56 -0.75
CA ALA A 240 -21.52 2.51 -0.20
C ALA A 240 -21.15 2.13 1.25
N VAL A 241 -19.86 2.08 1.58
CA VAL A 241 -19.42 1.84 2.96
C VAL A 241 -19.83 3.04 3.83
N PHE A 242 -20.60 2.80 4.89
CA PHE A 242 -20.95 3.84 5.87
C PHE A 242 -20.28 3.64 7.22
N ALA A 243 -19.83 2.43 7.51
CA ALA A 243 -19.11 2.10 8.73
C ALA A 243 -18.17 0.90 8.54
N THR A 244 -17.10 0.85 9.32
CA THR A 244 -16.16 -0.28 9.36
C THR A 244 -15.92 -0.74 10.80
N VAL A 245 -15.69 -2.04 10.97
CA VAL A 245 -15.28 -2.65 12.24
C VAL A 245 -13.97 -3.40 12.00
N LEU A 246 -12.86 -2.83 12.42
CA LEU A 246 -11.53 -3.40 12.27
C LEU A 246 -11.08 -4.03 13.59
N VAL A 247 -10.85 -5.34 13.58
CA VAL A 247 -10.12 -6.02 14.65
C VAL A 247 -8.64 -5.96 14.34
N ASP A 248 -7.96 -4.93 14.85
CA ASP A 248 -6.53 -4.72 14.66
C ASP A 248 -5.72 -5.50 15.69
N ARG A 249 -5.18 -6.64 15.27
CA ARG A 249 -4.34 -7.52 16.07
C ARG A 249 -2.96 -6.96 16.34
N ALA A 250 -2.44 -6.12 15.43
CA ALA A 250 -1.16 -5.48 15.67
C ALA A 250 -1.28 -4.41 16.77
N LYS A 251 -2.39 -3.68 16.78
CA LYS A 251 -2.70 -2.67 17.81
C LYS A 251 -3.27 -3.26 19.10
N GLY A 252 -3.94 -4.40 19.03
CA GLY A 252 -4.66 -5.01 20.16
C GLY A 252 -6.01 -4.33 20.44
N ALA A 253 -6.63 -3.73 19.42
CA ALA A 253 -7.86 -2.97 19.55
C ALA A 253 -8.89 -3.33 18.48
N VAL A 254 -10.17 -3.17 18.82
CA VAL A 254 -11.28 -3.08 17.87
C VAL A 254 -11.52 -1.60 17.59
N VAL A 255 -11.46 -1.22 16.31
CA VAL A 255 -11.71 0.13 15.84
C VAL A 255 -13.05 0.13 15.10
N VAL A 256 -13.97 0.99 15.49
CA VAL A 256 -15.27 1.18 14.85
C VAL A 256 -15.32 2.60 14.29
N ASP A 257 -15.44 2.71 12.97
CA ASP A 257 -15.57 3.98 12.27
C ASP A 257 -16.96 4.11 11.67
N VAL A 258 -17.64 5.23 11.90
CA VAL A 258 -18.88 5.62 11.23
C VAL A 258 -18.61 6.88 10.43
N THR A 259 -18.71 6.77 9.10
CA THR A 259 -18.21 7.79 8.16
C THR A 259 -19.31 8.44 7.32
N SER A 260 -20.55 7.94 7.40
CA SER A 260 -21.71 8.56 6.74
C SER A 260 -22.81 8.88 7.73
N THR A 261 -23.40 10.07 7.58
CA THR A 261 -24.59 10.51 8.32
C THR A 261 -25.88 9.95 7.73
N THR A 262 -25.85 9.43 6.50
CA THR A 262 -27.01 8.83 5.83
C THR A 262 -26.63 7.48 5.23
N PRO A 263 -26.48 6.42 6.06
CA PRO A 263 -26.25 5.07 5.56
C PRO A 263 -27.27 4.62 4.51
N HIS A 264 -28.55 4.89 4.76
CA HIS A 264 -29.62 4.49 3.84
C HIS A 264 -30.87 5.36 4.01
N ALA A 265 -31.11 6.24 3.03
CA ALA A 265 -32.16 7.27 3.08
C ALA A 265 -33.60 6.73 3.31
N TYR A 266 -33.88 5.48 2.93
CA TYR A 266 -35.19 4.85 3.13
C TYR A 266 -35.46 4.29 4.54
N PHE A 267 -34.53 4.45 5.49
CA PHE A 267 -34.72 4.05 6.90
C PHE A 267 -34.63 5.26 7.84
N PRO A 268 -35.48 6.28 7.69
CA PRO A 268 -35.44 7.47 8.53
C PRO A 268 -35.89 7.15 9.97
N GLY A 269 -35.08 7.54 10.96
CA GLY A 269 -35.39 7.32 12.38
C GLY A 269 -35.37 5.85 12.83
N GLU A 270 -34.86 4.95 11.98
CA GLU A 270 -34.70 3.52 12.29
C GLU A 270 -33.23 3.15 12.46
N THR A 271 -32.95 2.27 13.41
CA THR A 271 -31.63 1.64 13.56
C THR A 271 -31.31 0.79 12.33
N TYR A 272 -30.41 1.28 11.49
CA TYR A 272 -29.98 0.58 10.28
C TYR A 272 -28.91 -0.47 10.56
N ALA A 273 -28.00 -0.16 11.49
CA ALA A 273 -27.01 -1.08 11.98
C ALA A 273 -26.67 -0.83 13.45
N ARG A 274 -26.12 -1.83 14.12
CA ARG A 274 -25.60 -1.71 15.48
C ARG A 274 -24.39 -2.61 15.66
N VAL A 275 -23.34 -2.08 16.28
CA VAL A 275 -22.12 -2.81 16.62
C VAL A 275 -22.01 -2.87 18.14
N THR A 276 -21.92 -4.07 18.69
CA THR A 276 -21.79 -4.30 20.14
C THR A 276 -20.56 -5.16 20.41
N LEU A 277 -19.72 -4.73 21.34
CA LEU A 277 -18.60 -5.53 21.86
C LEU A 277 -18.97 -6.08 23.23
N ARG A 278 -18.89 -7.40 23.38
CA ARG A 278 -19.15 -8.12 24.63
C ARG A 278 -17.88 -8.81 25.11
N ASP A 279 -17.66 -8.81 26.42
CA ASP A 279 -16.60 -9.65 26.99
C ASP A 279 -16.95 -11.14 26.96
N ARG A 280 -15.99 -11.98 27.37
CA ARG A 280 -16.16 -13.44 27.49
C ARG A 280 -17.33 -13.87 28.38
N GLN A 281 -17.74 -13.02 29.32
CA GLN A 281 -18.84 -13.25 30.24
C GLN A 281 -20.19 -12.77 29.68
N GLY A 282 -20.19 -12.14 28.50
CA GLY A 282 -21.36 -11.63 27.80
C GLY A 282 -21.74 -10.19 28.18
N ALA A 283 -20.98 -9.53 29.06
CA ALA A 283 -21.25 -8.16 29.47
C ALA A 283 -20.92 -7.18 28.33
N VAL A 284 -21.80 -6.21 28.10
CA VAL A 284 -21.63 -5.21 27.05
C VAL A 284 -20.55 -4.22 27.49
N ARG A 285 -19.44 -4.19 26.74
CA ARG A 285 -18.36 -3.22 26.94
C ARG A 285 -18.51 -1.98 26.05
N PHE A 286 -19.18 -2.14 24.91
CA PHE A 286 -19.45 -1.07 23.97
C PHE A 286 -20.68 -1.40 23.13
N SER A 287 -21.48 -0.39 22.80
CA SER A 287 -22.60 -0.49 21.86
C SER A 287 -22.73 0.81 21.08
N LYS A 288 -22.66 0.72 19.76
CA LYS A 288 -22.88 1.83 18.84
C LYS A 288 -24.10 1.53 17.98
N GLU A 289 -25.14 2.34 18.16
CA GLU A 289 -26.31 2.34 17.30
C GLU A 289 -26.10 3.32 16.13
N ILE A 290 -26.48 2.91 14.92
CA ILE A 290 -26.30 3.68 13.70
C ILE A 290 -27.65 3.76 12.98
N GLN A 291 -28.20 4.97 12.93
CA GLN A 291 -29.49 5.26 12.28
C GLN A 291 -29.36 5.23 10.75
N GLY A 292 -30.44 4.92 10.04
CA GLY A 292 -30.45 4.94 8.57
C GLY A 292 -30.31 6.34 7.97
N THR A 293 -30.75 7.35 8.70
CA THR A 293 -30.51 8.78 8.44
C THR A 293 -30.10 9.50 9.72
N GLN A 294 -29.38 10.62 9.60
CA GLN A 294 -28.90 11.41 10.74
C GLN A 294 -28.01 10.61 11.72
N ALA A 295 -27.25 9.64 11.20
CA ALA A 295 -26.26 8.91 11.99
C ALA A 295 -25.15 9.83 12.50
N THR A 296 -24.68 9.58 13.72
CA THR A 296 -23.54 10.30 14.30
C THR A 296 -22.23 9.69 13.85
N LEU A 297 -21.41 10.48 13.15
CA LEU A 297 -20.04 10.10 12.81
C LEU A 297 -19.24 9.82 14.09
N SER A 298 -18.43 8.77 14.08
CA SER A 298 -17.54 8.46 15.20
C SER A 298 -16.32 7.67 14.78
N HIS A 299 -15.30 7.73 15.65
CA HIS A 299 -14.12 6.90 15.63
C HIS A 299 -13.94 6.37 17.05
N ASP A 300 -14.24 5.10 17.26
CA ASP A 300 -14.23 4.46 18.57
C ASP A 300 -13.18 3.36 18.59
N GLU A 301 -12.24 3.43 19.53
CA GLU A 301 -11.16 2.45 19.67
C GLU A 301 -11.18 1.81 21.05
N LEU A 302 -11.30 0.47 21.08
CA LEU A 302 -11.48 -0.28 22.32
C LEU A 302 -10.50 -1.45 22.39
N PRO A 303 -9.81 -1.67 23.53
CA PRO A 303 -9.01 -2.86 23.72
C PRO A 303 -9.90 -4.11 23.80
N PHE A 304 -9.49 -5.20 23.17
CA PHE A 304 -10.19 -6.50 23.25
C PHE A 304 -9.33 -7.57 23.90
N ALA A 305 -9.98 -8.59 24.45
CA ALA A 305 -9.36 -9.86 24.79
C ALA A 305 -9.78 -10.94 23.80
N GLU A 306 -8.94 -11.97 23.62
CA GLU A 306 -9.40 -13.17 22.88
C GLU A 306 -10.67 -13.71 23.53
N GLY A 307 -11.60 -14.32 22.81
CA GLY A 307 -12.87 -14.80 23.35
C GLY A 307 -13.94 -13.74 23.57
N ASP A 308 -13.63 -12.45 23.46
CA ASP A 308 -14.65 -11.39 23.35
C ASP A 308 -15.48 -11.61 22.07
N ASP A 309 -16.76 -11.20 22.10
CA ASP A 309 -17.69 -11.36 21.00
C ASP A 309 -18.06 -9.97 20.41
N ILE A 310 -18.02 -9.86 19.08
CA ILE A 310 -18.52 -8.71 18.32
C ILE A 310 -19.87 -9.10 17.73
N GLU A 311 -20.92 -8.43 18.18
CA GLU A 311 -22.27 -8.58 17.65
C GLU A 311 -22.56 -7.44 16.67
N ILE A 312 -22.91 -7.80 15.43
CA ILE A 312 -23.25 -6.87 14.35
C ILE A 312 -24.68 -7.13 13.94
N TYR A 313 -25.55 -6.16 14.18
CA TYR A 313 -26.88 -6.09 13.60
C TYR A 313 -26.83 -5.21 12.34
N HIS A 314 -27.49 -5.67 11.28
CA HIS A 314 -27.67 -4.92 10.04
C HIS A 314 -29.03 -5.26 9.43
N VAL A 315 -29.84 -4.24 9.09
CA VAL A 315 -31.18 -4.46 8.51
C VAL A 315 -31.11 -5.26 7.19
N GLU A 316 -30.06 -5.01 6.41
CA GLU A 316 -29.77 -5.72 5.15
C GLU A 316 -28.53 -6.61 5.31
N PRO A 317 -28.63 -7.86 5.80
CA PRO A 317 -27.46 -8.68 6.14
C PRO A 317 -26.61 -9.07 4.93
N SER A 318 -27.20 -9.04 3.74
CA SER A 318 -26.47 -9.21 2.48
C SER A 318 -25.48 -8.08 2.19
N ARG A 319 -25.47 -6.99 2.97
CA ARG A 319 -24.56 -5.84 2.86
C ARG A 319 -23.48 -5.78 3.95
N VAL A 320 -23.30 -6.86 4.70
CA VAL A 320 -22.13 -7.03 5.58
C VAL A 320 -21.03 -7.77 4.80
N ARG A 321 -19.82 -7.21 4.78
CA ARG A 321 -18.66 -7.77 4.05
C ARG A 321 -17.45 -7.91 4.96
N LEU A 322 -16.75 -9.03 4.84
CA LEU A 322 -15.51 -9.28 5.57
C LEU A 322 -14.32 -9.11 4.64
N ASN A 323 -13.30 -8.40 5.12
CA ASN A 323 -12.04 -8.16 4.45
C ASN A 323 -10.86 -8.65 5.32
N PRO A 324 -10.00 -9.56 4.81
CA PRO A 324 -10.16 -10.29 3.55
C PRO A 324 -11.35 -11.26 3.58
N PRO A 325 -11.98 -11.56 2.44
CA PRO A 325 -13.13 -12.46 2.37
C PRO A 325 -12.83 -13.86 2.93
N ALA A 326 -13.74 -14.37 3.75
CA ALA A 326 -13.69 -15.73 4.30
C ALA A 326 -15.09 -16.36 4.36
N ALA A 327 -15.24 -17.54 3.76
CA ALA A 327 -16.47 -18.30 3.81
C ALA A 327 -16.77 -18.80 5.22
N GLY A 328 -18.05 -18.78 5.61
CA GLY A 328 -18.51 -19.29 6.91
C GLY A 328 -18.14 -18.42 8.11
N VAL A 329 -17.86 -17.13 7.90
CA VAL A 329 -17.66 -16.14 8.97
C VAL A 329 -18.83 -15.16 9.05
N ILE A 330 -19.23 -14.56 7.92
CA ILE A 330 -20.42 -13.70 7.88
C ILE A 330 -21.61 -14.51 7.41
N ASP A 331 -22.68 -14.48 8.19
CA ASP A 331 -24.01 -14.91 7.80
C ASP A 331 -24.71 -13.75 7.10
N ASN A 332 -24.86 -13.88 5.79
CA ASN A 332 -25.48 -12.86 4.94
C ASN A 332 -27.01 -13.00 4.84
N LYS A 333 -27.60 -13.95 5.58
CA LYS A 333 -29.05 -14.20 5.63
C LYS A 333 -29.65 -13.70 6.94
N ASN A 334 -28.89 -13.76 8.03
CA ASN A 334 -29.33 -13.32 9.34
C ASN A 334 -28.95 -11.87 9.62
N LYS A 335 -29.92 -11.06 10.06
CA LYS A 335 -29.70 -9.64 10.42
C LYS A 335 -28.66 -9.44 11.51
N THR A 336 -28.46 -10.44 12.37
CA THR A 336 -27.48 -10.39 13.44
C THR A 336 -26.39 -11.43 13.24
N ASN A 337 -25.14 -10.98 13.31
CA ASN A 337 -23.94 -11.81 13.30
C ASN A 337 -23.25 -11.70 14.67
N VAL A 338 -22.85 -12.82 15.26
CA VAL A 338 -22.02 -12.84 16.48
C VAL A 338 -20.68 -13.46 16.12
N LEU A 339 -19.62 -12.69 16.29
CA LEU A 339 -18.27 -13.03 15.86
C LEU A 339 -17.33 -13.06 17.07
N ARG A 340 -16.85 -14.24 17.41
CA ARG A 340 -15.86 -14.45 18.45
C ARG A 340 -14.46 -14.11 17.96
N ILE A 341 -13.72 -13.39 18.80
CA ILE A 341 -12.34 -13.00 18.54
C ILE A 341 -11.39 -14.14 18.98
N GLU A 342 -10.98 -15.02 18.07
CA GLU A 342 -10.04 -16.13 18.38
C GLU A 342 -8.61 -15.80 17.96
N THR A 343 -7.58 -16.45 18.50
CA THR A 343 -6.16 -16.21 18.15
C THR A 343 -5.88 -16.25 16.63
N SER A 344 -6.60 -17.09 15.89
CA SER A 344 -6.46 -17.26 14.43
C SER A 344 -7.37 -16.35 13.60
N GLY A 345 -8.28 -15.59 14.21
CA GLY A 345 -9.18 -14.64 13.55
C GLY A 345 -10.60 -14.64 14.11
N LEU A 346 -11.53 -14.06 13.35
CA LEU A 346 -12.95 -14.03 13.69
C LEU A 346 -13.64 -15.35 13.34
N LYS A 347 -14.41 -15.87 14.30
CA LYS A 347 -15.23 -17.08 14.17
C LYS A 347 -16.68 -16.73 14.44
N ASN A 348 -17.57 -17.09 13.54
CA ASN A 348 -19.00 -17.14 13.86
C ASN A 348 -19.35 -18.53 14.39
N PRO A 349 -19.80 -18.67 15.66
CA PRO A 349 -20.15 -19.96 16.23
C PRO A 349 -21.29 -20.69 15.49
N ALA A 350 -22.19 -19.94 14.84
CA ALA A 350 -23.33 -20.49 14.10
C ALA A 350 -22.96 -21.03 12.71
N LEU A 351 -21.74 -20.78 12.22
CA LEU A 351 -21.30 -21.15 10.88
C LEU A 351 -20.09 -22.10 10.92
N PRO A 352 -19.89 -22.96 9.89
CA PRO A 352 -18.82 -23.95 9.88
C PRO A 352 -17.42 -23.39 9.58
N GLY A 353 -17.26 -22.08 9.36
CA GLY A 353 -15.99 -21.48 8.96
C GLY A 353 -14.89 -21.65 10.01
N ASP A 354 -13.68 -22.01 9.58
CA ASP A 354 -12.54 -22.25 10.46
C ASP A 354 -11.47 -21.15 10.29
N PRO A 355 -11.25 -20.28 11.30
CA PRO A 355 -10.28 -19.19 11.21
C PRO A 355 -8.83 -19.68 11.11
N SER A 356 -8.51 -20.87 11.59
CA SER A 356 -7.15 -21.44 11.54
C SER A 356 -6.73 -21.78 10.12
N LYS A 357 -7.63 -22.41 9.34
CA LYS A 357 -7.40 -22.67 7.91
C LYS A 357 -7.17 -21.37 7.12
N ARG A 358 -7.90 -20.30 7.45
CA ARG A 358 -7.71 -18.97 6.82
C ARG A 358 -6.33 -18.40 7.16
N CYS A 359 -5.98 -18.37 8.44
CA CYS A 359 -4.68 -17.88 8.91
C CYS A 359 -3.53 -18.59 8.17
N TRP A 360 -3.59 -19.92 8.08
CA TRP A 360 -2.60 -20.72 7.36
C TRP A 360 -2.50 -20.35 5.86
N ARG A 361 -3.63 -20.19 5.17
CA ARG A 361 -3.66 -19.75 3.76
C ARG A 361 -3.08 -18.34 3.59
N ALA A 362 -3.38 -17.41 4.50
CA ALA A 362 -2.84 -16.06 4.46
C ALA A 362 -1.31 -16.06 4.65
N TRP A 363 -0.82 -16.85 5.60
CA TRP A 363 0.61 -17.03 5.85
C TRP A 363 1.34 -17.59 4.63
N ASN A 364 0.81 -18.65 4.01
CA ASN A 364 1.39 -19.23 2.80
C ASN A 364 1.42 -18.27 1.60
N ARG A 365 0.38 -17.43 1.43
CA ARG A 365 0.36 -16.40 0.37
C ARG A 365 1.46 -15.35 0.58
N ARG A 366 1.68 -14.87 1.81
CA ARG A 366 2.76 -13.92 2.08
C ARG A 366 4.14 -14.55 1.82
N ARG A 367 4.31 -15.83 2.18
CA ARG A 367 5.55 -16.57 1.93
C ARG A 367 5.87 -16.71 0.44
N SER A 368 4.88 -16.98 -0.42
CA SER A 368 5.09 -17.13 -1.86
C SER A 368 5.41 -15.81 -2.57
N VAL A 369 4.85 -14.69 -2.12
CA VAL A 369 5.17 -13.34 -2.62
C VAL A 369 6.64 -12.98 -2.32
N CYS A 370 7.11 -13.25 -1.10
CA CYS A 370 8.53 -13.06 -0.75
C CYS A 370 9.47 -13.92 -1.62
N ALA A 371 9.12 -15.18 -1.88
CA ALA A 371 9.93 -16.07 -2.72
C ALA A 371 10.01 -15.60 -4.19
N THR A 372 8.93 -15.01 -4.71
CA THR A 372 8.88 -14.48 -6.08
C THR A 372 9.72 -13.21 -6.22
N CYS A 373 9.69 -12.33 -5.22
CA CYS A 373 10.55 -11.15 -5.14
C CYS A 373 12.05 -11.53 -5.08
N CYS A 374 12.38 -12.60 -4.34
CA CYS A 374 13.74 -13.13 -4.23
C CYS A 374 14.25 -13.82 -5.52
N ARG A 375 13.37 -14.43 -6.31
CA ARG A 375 13.72 -15.04 -7.62
C ARG A 375 13.93 -13.99 -8.72
N LEU A 376 13.18 -12.90 -8.72
CA LEU A 376 13.37 -11.80 -9.68
C LEU A 376 14.69 -11.06 -9.47
N THR A 377 15.11 -10.89 -8.22
CA THR A 377 16.41 -10.29 -7.86
C THR A 377 17.61 -11.17 -8.24
N THR A 378 17.51 -12.49 -8.11
CA THR A 378 18.57 -13.42 -8.55
C THR A 378 18.64 -13.57 -10.08
N ARG A 379 17.52 -13.52 -10.80
CA ARG A 379 17.51 -13.57 -12.28
C ARG A 379 18.11 -12.31 -12.91
N ARG A 380 17.93 -11.13 -12.31
CA ARG A 380 18.59 -9.87 -12.75
C ARG A 380 20.12 -9.94 -12.57
N ARG A 381 20.62 -10.48 -11.45
CA ARG A 381 22.07 -10.66 -11.22
C ARG A 381 22.76 -11.57 -12.26
N ARG A 382 22.07 -12.59 -12.78
CA ARG A 382 22.64 -13.46 -13.85
C ARG A 382 22.66 -12.79 -15.23
N ARG A 383 21.73 -11.88 -15.54
CA ARG A 383 21.75 -11.16 -16.83
C ARG A 383 22.81 -10.05 -16.90
N SER A 384 23.12 -9.38 -15.79
CA SER A 384 24.16 -8.33 -15.75
C SER A 384 25.60 -8.86 -15.78
N ARG A 385 25.82 -10.17 -15.54
CA ARG A 385 27.15 -10.81 -15.68
C ARG A 385 27.43 -11.39 -17.07
N MET A 386 26.49 -11.29 -18.02
CA MET A 386 26.59 -11.89 -19.36
C MET A 386 26.78 -10.86 -20.49
N ILE A 387 27.06 -9.61 -20.16
CA ILE A 387 27.31 -8.53 -21.12
C ILE A 387 28.55 -7.77 -20.66
N PHE A 388 29.72 -8.40 -20.72
CA PHE A 388 31.02 -7.74 -20.84
C PHE A 388 32.05 -8.82 -21.13
N ILE A 389 32.73 -8.67 -22.27
CA ILE A 389 33.91 -9.34 -22.82
C ILE A 389 33.57 -9.69 -24.27
N TRP A 390 33.98 -8.84 -25.21
CA TRP A 390 34.46 -9.21 -26.55
C TRP A 390 35.17 -7.98 -27.12
N ARG A 391 36.51 -7.96 -27.05
CA ARG A 391 37.39 -7.12 -27.88
C ARG A 391 38.59 -7.99 -28.33
N SER A 392 38.55 -8.33 -29.63
CA SER A 392 39.65 -8.39 -30.62
C SER A 392 40.93 -9.26 -30.41
N ALA A 393 40.95 -10.40 -31.14
CA ALA A 393 41.99 -10.96 -32.07
C ALA A 393 43.37 -11.45 -31.56
N PRO A 394 44.15 -12.29 -32.31
CA PRO A 394 43.84 -13.30 -33.37
C PRO A 394 44.43 -14.73 -33.08
N LEU A 395 44.09 -15.71 -33.93
CA LEU A 395 44.60 -17.12 -33.94
C LEU A 395 46.03 -17.23 -34.52
N PRO A 396 46.80 -18.30 -34.16
CA PRO A 396 47.04 -19.41 -35.09
C PRO A 396 47.08 -20.81 -34.39
N SER A 397 46.41 -21.82 -34.96
CA SER A 397 46.93 -22.93 -35.80
C SER A 397 47.27 -24.24 -35.05
N ARG A 398 46.57 -25.33 -35.45
CA ARG A 398 46.96 -26.77 -35.59
C ARG A 398 47.66 -27.45 -34.39
N SER A 399 47.39 -28.71 -33.98
CA SER A 399 46.86 -29.91 -34.64
C SER A 399 46.60 -31.01 -33.61
N ALA A 400 45.61 -31.87 -33.88
CA ALA A 400 45.56 -33.34 -33.64
C ALA A 400 45.75 -33.89 -32.20
N SER A 401 45.07 -34.93 -31.73
CA SER A 401 43.99 -35.79 -32.24
C SER A 401 43.55 -36.77 -31.13
N HIS A 402 42.37 -37.38 -31.32
CA HIS A 402 41.82 -38.60 -30.67
C HIS A 402 41.29 -38.47 -29.22
N CYS A 403 40.10 -38.97 -28.83
CA CYS A 403 39.17 -39.95 -29.42
C CYS A 403 37.71 -39.72 -28.96
N TRP A 404 36.77 -39.95 -29.88
CA TRP A 404 35.43 -40.57 -29.78
C TRP A 404 34.37 -40.12 -28.73
N ARG A 405 33.44 -39.26 -29.22
CA ARG A 405 31.98 -39.46 -29.50
C ARG A 405 30.97 -39.98 -28.41
N PRO A 406 29.67 -39.64 -28.56
CA PRO A 406 28.88 -38.96 -27.52
C PRO A 406 27.50 -39.58 -27.22
N ILE A 407 26.82 -39.08 -26.19
CA ILE A 407 25.35 -39.05 -26.15
C ILE A 407 24.94 -37.61 -25.86
N GLY A 408 24.29 -36.99 -26.85
CA GLY A 408 23.70 -35.66 -26.73
C GLY A 408 22.18 -35.76 -26.77
N ILE A 409 21.50 -34.84 -26.07
CA ILE A 409 20.20 -34.33 -26.51
C ILE A 409 20.25 -32.81 -26.35
N ALA A 410 20.22 -32.14 -27.50
CA ALA A 410 20.13 -30.70 -27.65
C ALA A 410 18.66 -30.28 -27.80
N CYS A 411 18.23 -29.25 -27.07
CA CYS A 411 17.02 -28.51 -27.41
C CYS A 411 17.40 -27.34 -28.33
N ARG A 412 16.99 -27.40 -29.60
CA ARG A 412 16.84 -26.23 -30.49
C ARG A 412 15.36 -25.97 -30.75
N PRO A 413 14.96 -24.70 -30.98
CA PRO A 413 13.57 -24.29 -31.11
C PRO A 413 13.08 -24.46 -32.55
N THR A 414 11.88 -25.01 -32.71
CA THR A 414 11.19 -25.10 -34.01
C THR A 414 10.10 -24.04 -34.08
N ILE A 415 10.32 -23.04 -34.93
CA ILE A 415 9.30 -22.10 -35.37
C ILE A 415 8.36 -22.86 -36.31
N ARG A 416 7.06 -22.94 -36.00
CA ARG A 416 6.01 -23.30 -36.96
C ARG A 416 5.00 -22.16 -37.06
N ARG A 417 4.99 -21.50 -38.23
CA ARG A 417 3.87 -20.69 -38.70
C ARG A 417 2.70 -21.62 -39.02
N ARG A 418 1.50 -21.32 -38.53
CA ARG A 418 0.24 -21.75 -39.13
C ARG A 418 -0.64 -20.53 -39.31
N ALA A 419 -0.91 -20.21 -40.57
CA ALA A 419 -2.02 -19.35 -40.95
C ALA A 419 -3.31 -20.15 -40.86
N LEU A 420 -4.37 -19.54 -40.33
CA LEU A 420 -5.75 -19.93 -40.58
C LEU A 420 -6.60 -18.66 -40.52
N THR A 421 -7.08 -18.29 -41.69
CA THR A 421 -8.16 -17.35 -41.98
C THR A 421 -9.47 -17.85 -41.39
N SER A 422 -10.23 -16.98 -40.72
CA SER A 422 -11.69 -16.94 -40.86
C SER A 422 -12.22 -15.61 -40.33
N ALA A 423 -13.03 -14.98 -41.16
CA ALA A 423 -13.74 -13.75 -40.89
C ALA A 423 -14.99 -14.01 -40.04
N MET A 424 -15.25 -13.13 -39.07
CA MET A 424 -16.61 -12.83 -38.65
C MET A 424 -16.69 -11.38 -38.20
N ARG A 425 -17.40 -10.58 -39.01
CA ARG A 425 -17.80 -9.19 -38.73
C ARG A 425 -19.11 -9.19 -37.93
N LEU A 426 -19.32 -8.09 -37.19
CA LEU A 426 -20.56 -7.46 -36.69
C LEU A 426 -20.68 -7.43 -35.14
N PRO A 427 -21.35 -6.41 -34.56
CA PRO A 427 -21.07 -4.99 -34.71
C PRO A 427 -20.86 -4.31 -33.33
N TRP A 428 -20.03 -3.27 -33.30
CA TRP A 428 -19.87 -2.38 -32.16
C TRP A 428 -21.13 -1.53 -31.98
N ARG A 429 -21.83 -1.68 -30.85
CA ARG A 429 -22.74 -0.65 -30.33
C ARG A 429 -22.00 0.12 -29.24
N ALA A 430 -21.68 1.37 -29.53
CA ALA A 430 -21.31 2.35 -28.54
C ALA A 430 -22.52 2.60 -27.63
N LYS A 431 -22.39 2.28 -26.34
CA LYS A 431 -23.18 2.89 -25.29
C LYS A 431 -22.21 3.70 -24.44
N GLY A 432 -22.27 5.02 -24.60
CA GLY A 432 -21.67 5.94 -23.66
C GLY A 432 -22.27 5.72 -22.28
N LEU A 433 -21.45 5.85 -21.24
CA LEU A 433 -21.94 5.99 -19.89
C LEU A 433 -21.21 7.13 -19.20
N ALA A 434 -22.04 8.00 -18.63
CA ALA A 434 -21.70 9.14 -17.83
C ALA A 434 -20.83 8.76 -16.64
N ILE A 435 -19.89 9.65 -16.35
CA ILE A 435 -19.14 9.69 -15.10
C ILE A 435 -20.14 10.05 -14.01
N ALA A 436 -20.54 9.07 -13.20
CA ALA A 436 -21.30 9.31 -11.98
C ALA A 436 -20.32 9.70 -10.87
N SER A 437 -20.42 10.99 -10.52
CA SER A 437 -20.22 11.69 -9.25
C SER A 437 -19.36 11.09 -8.13
N PHE A 438 -18.53 12.00 -7.61
CA PHE A 438 -17.47 11.92 -6.59
C PHE A 438 -17.81 11.30 -5.23
#